data_AF-A0A2V5KJX6-F1
#
_entry.id   AF-A0A2V5KJX6-F1
#
_cell.length_a   1.000
_cell.length_b   1.000
_cell.length_c   1.000
_cell.angle_alpha   90.00
_cell.angle_beta   90.00
_cell.angle_gamma   90.00
#
_symmetry.space_group_name_H-M   'P 1'
#
loop_
_entity.id
_entity.type
_entity.pdbx_description
1 polymer ?
#
loop_
_entity_poly.entity_id
_entity_poly.type
_entity_poly.pdbx_seq_one_letter_code
_entity_poly.pdbx_strand_id
1 'polypeptide(L)'
;MADPVEKVLEKVCNDSRNFCVGQILVRKTSAGGFALSHRDEEVADQLKIFRAPEDALEIAKYDDAGNYRPLKTAPSLRHGWRLELETLEDLRHALDYFYPGRLAMFAAWKSHKLQTTPLRETLDRQSGMYRVAAKISDSQMHRRSYRRRNLILRMTRPGVIGVAR
;
A
#
# COMPACT_ATOMS: atom_id res chain seq x y z
N MET A 1 -0.82 -4.75 26.03
CA MET A 1 -0.74 -3.31 25.67
C MET A 1 -1.15 -3.23 24.21
N ALA A 2 -2.29 -2.63 23.87
CA ALA A 2 -2.76 -2.60 22.48
C ALA A 2 -1.77 -1.85 21.57
N ASP A 3 -1.49 -2.42 20.41
CA ASP A 3 -0.57 -1.88 19.41
C ASP A 3 -1.01 -0.46 19.02
N PRO A 4 -0.12 0.54 18.98
CA PRO A 4 -0.45 1.88 18.47
C PRO A 4 -1.19 1.87 17.13
N VAL A 5 -0.88 0.90 16.25
CA VAL A 5 -1.56 0.69 14.97
C VAL A 5 -3.01 0.27 15.18
N GLU A 6 -3.26 -0.67 16.08
CA GLU A 6 -4.60 -1.20 16.37
C GLU A 6 -5.51 -0.10 16.89
N LYS A 7 -5.04 0.72 17.86
CA LYS A 7 -5.81 1.87 18.36
C LYS A 7 -6.16 2.88 17.26
N VAL A 8 -5.26 3.09 16.30
CA VAL A 8 -5.51 4.00 15.17
C VAL A 8 -6.55 3.40 14.23
N LEU A 9 -6.44 2.10 13.90
CA LEU A 9 -7.42 1.41 13.07
C LEU A 9 -8.79 1.40 13.73
N GLU A 10 -8.85 1.10 15.02
CA GLU A 10 -10.06 1.07 15.83
C GLU A 10 -10.76 2.44 15.82
N LYS A 11 -10.01 3.52 16.01
CA LYS A 11 -10.53 4.89 15.90
C LYS A 11 -11.07 5.20 14.50
N VAL A 12 -10.31 4.93 13.45
CA VAL A 12 -10.75 5.18 12.05
C VAL A 12 -12.01 4.38 11.73
N CYS A 13 -12.06 3.14 12.20
CA CYS A 13 -13.22 2.27 12.08
C CYS A 13 -14.44 2.88 12.79
N ASN A 14 -14.28 3.45 13.99
CA ASN A 14 -15.38 4.07 14.73
C ASN A 14 -15.88 5.36 14.07
N ASP A 15 -14.97 6.14 13.50
CA ASP A 15 -15.29 7.43 12.88
C ASP A 15 -15.92 7.28 11.47
N SER A 16 -15.73 6.15 10.79
CA SER A 16 -16.14 5.98 9.39
C SER A 16 -16.56 4.55 9.05
N ARG A 17 -17.66 4.42 8.29
CA ARG A 17 -18.13 3.12 7.77
C ARG A 17 -17.27 2.56 6.65
N ASN A 18 -16.51 3.41 5.96
CA ASN A 18 -15.55 3.01 4.94
C ASN A 18 -14.32 3.93 4.94
N PHE A 19 -13.18 3.39 4.55
CA PHE A 19 -11.94 4.16 4.40
C PHE A 19 -11.00 3.49 3.41
N CYS A 20 -10.06 4.26 2.86
CA CYS A 20 -9.08 3.76 1.90
C CYS A 20 -7.69 3.66 2.52
N VAL A 21 -6.98 2.57 2.21
CA VAL A 21 -5.55 2.41 2.46
C VAL A 21 -4.87 2.12 1.13
N GLY A 22 -4.19 3.12 0.57
CA GLY A 22 -3.58 2.99 -0.76
C GLY A 22 -4.62 2.72 -1.86
N GLN A 23 -4.58 1.51 -2.42
CA GLN A 23 -5.51 1.03 -3.45
C GLN A 23 -6.66 0.17 -2.88
N ILE A 24 -6.71 -0.01 -1.57
CA ILE A 24 -7.69 -0.87 -0.91
C ILE A 24 -8.77 -0.01 -0.28
N LEU A 25 -10.02 -0.37 -0.54
CA LEU A 25 -11.18 0.19 0.12
C LEU A 25 -11.67 -0.82 1.16
N VAL A 26 -11.67 -0.39 2.42
CA VAL A 26 -12.18 -1.14 3.57
C VAL A 26 -13.60 -0.64 3.85
N ARG A 27 -14.56 -1.55 3.91
CA ARG A 27 -15.95 -1.26 4.28
C ARG A 27 -16.34 -2.11 5.49
N LYS A 28 -16.99 -1.49 6.48
CA LYS A 28 -17.63 -2.23 7.57
C LYS A 28 -18.89 -2.92 7.05
N THR A 29 -19.06 -4.18 7.40
CA THR A 29 -20.28 -4.94 7.10
C THR A 29 -21.30 -4.74 8.22
N SER A 30 -22.58 -4.93 7.91
CA SER A 30 -23.67 -4.81 8.89
C SER A 30 -23.57 -5.82 10.04
N ALA A 31 -22.84 -6.92 9.83
CA ALA A 31 -22.59 -7.97 10.82
C ALA A 31 -21.42 -7.64 11.78
N GLY A 32 -20.76 -6.48 11.61
CA GLY A 32 -19.63 -6.06 12.43
C GLY A 32 -18.25 -6.45 11.90
N GLY A 33 -18.18 -7.17 10.78
CA GLY A 33 -16.93 -7.50 10.09
C GLY A 33 -16.48 -6.43 9.10
N PHE A 34 -15.51 -6.80 8.26
CA PHE A 34 -14.87 -5.95 7.27
C PHE A 34 -14.86 -6.61 5.89
N ALA A 35 -15.15 -5.84 4.86
CA ALA A 35 -14.99 -6.24 3.47
C ALA A 35 -13.96 -5.32 2.80
N LEU A 36 -12.89 -5.91 2.28
CA LEU A 36 -11.83 -5.24 1.56
C LEU A 36 -12.01 -5.53 0.07
N SER A 37 -11.85 -4.50 -0.76
CA SER A 37 -11.81 -4.62 -2.21
C SER A 37 -10.78 -3.64 -2.78
N HIS A 38 -10.48 -3.75 -4.06
CA HIS A 38 -9.82 -2.64 -4.75
C HIS A 38 -10.72 -1.40 -4.69
N ARG A 39 -10.14 -0.20 -4.56
CA ARG A 39 -10.89 1.07 -4.42
C ARG A 39 -11.63 1.48 -5.69
N ASP A 40 -11.05 1.09 -6.83
CA ASP A 40 -11.58 1.36 -8.18
C ASP A 40 -12.49 0.22 -8.64
N GLU A 41 -12.75 -0.77 -7.77
CA GLU A 41 -13.71 -1.84 -8.02
C GLU A 41 -15.14 -1.27 -7.91
N GLU A 42 -15.86 -1.28 -9.02
CA GLU A 42 -17.31 -1.09 -8.99
C GLU A 42 -17.98 -2.30 -8.33
N VAL A 43 -19.22 -2.15 -7.86
CA VAL A 43 -19.98 -3.26 -7.24
C VAL A 43 -20.32 -4.28 -8.33
N ALA A 44 -19.34 -5.11 -8.69
CA ALA A 44 -19.46 -6.14 -9.69
C ALA A 44 -19.91 -7.44 -9.02
N ASP A 45 -20.88 -8.12 -9.63
CA ASP A 45 -21.49 -9.35 -9.10
C ASP A 45 -20.56 -10.58 -9.11
N GLN A 46 -19.32 -10.47 -9.60
CA GLN A 46 -18.40 -11.60 -9.81
C GLN A 46 -16.99 -11.39 -9.22
N LEU A 47 -16.90 -10.87 -8.00
CA LEU A 47 -15.62 -10.81 -7.29
C LEU A 47 -15.26 -12.15 -6.68
N LYS A 48 -13.99 -12.56 -6.79
CA LYS A 48 -13.49 -13.74 -6.07
C LYS A 48 -13.44 -13.44 -4.58
N ILE A 49 -14.22 -14.20 -3.80
CA ILE A 49 -14.31 -14.04 -2.35
C ILE A 49 -13.19 -14.83 -1.66
N PHE A 50 -12.51 -14.15 -0.76
CA PHE A 50 -11.49 -14.67 0.14
C PHE A 50 -11.92 -14.41 1.57
N ARG A 51 -11.49 -15.26 2.50
CA ARG A 51 -11.90 -15.17 3.92
C ARG A 51 -10.75 -15.27 4.90
N ALA A 52 -9.58 -15.72 4.44
CA ALA A 52 -8.41 -15.85 5.30
C ALA A 52 -7.54 -14.58 5.14
N PRO A 53 -7.06 -13.97 6.23
CA PRO A 53 -6.20 -12.78 6.12
C PRO A 53 -4.93 -13.07 5.30
N GLU A 54 -4.43 -14.31 5.30
CA GLU A 54 -3.25 -14.72 4.51
C GLU A 54 -3.50 -14.67 2.99
N ASP A 55 -4.76 -14.74 2.54
CA ASP A 55 -5.10 -14.60 1.13
C ASP A 55 -4.65 -13.24 0.56
N ALA A 56 -4.51 -12.22 1.42
CA ALA A 56 -3.95 -10.92 1.07
C ALA A 56 -2.54 -11.03 0.46
N LEU A 57 -1.72 -12.01 0.86
CA LEU A 57 -0.39 -12.24 0.27
C LEU A 57 -0.49 -12.65 -1.18
N GLU A 58 -1.37 -13.60 -1.50
CA GLU A 58 -1.57 -14.09 -2.87
C GLU A 58 -2.27 -13.03 -3.73
N ILE A 59 -3.14 -12.21 -3.14
CA ILE A 59 -3.74 -11.04 -3.82
C ILE A 59 -2.68 -9.99 -4.13
N ALA A 60 -1.80 -9.68 -3.19
CA ALA A 60 -0.76 -8.67 -3.38
C ALA A 60 0.41 -9.16 -4.26
N LYS A 61 0.48 -10.46 -4.57
CA LYS A 61 1.60 -11.10 -5.25
C LYS A 61 1.80 -10.65 -6.69
N TYR A 62 0.70 -10.57 -7.44
CA TYR A 62 0.68 -10.29 -8.87
C TYR A 62 -0.17 -9.05 -9.19
N ASP A 63 0.13 -8.40 -10.30
CA ASP A 63 -0.74 -7.36 -10.89
C ASP A 63 -1.83 -7.98 -11.78
N ASP A 64 -2.67 -7.14 -12.39
CA ASP A 64 -3.73 -7.59 -13.30
C ASP A 64 -3.22 -8.34 -14.53
N ALA A 65 -1.98 -8.07 -14.98
CA ALA A 65 -1.35 -8.76 -16.09
C ALA A 65 -0.61 -10.04 -15.66
N GLY A 66 -0.70 -10.42 -14.38
CA GLY A 66 -0.02 -11.60 -13.83
C GLY A 66 1.47 -11.39 -13.55
N ASN A 67 2.00 -10.16 -13.67
CA ASN A 67 3.40 -9.89 -13.36
C ASN A 67 3.62 -9.86 -11.86
N TYR A 68 4.75 -10.42 -11.41
CA TYR A 68 5.11 -10.37 -10.00
C TYR A 68 5.32 -8.92 -9.55
N ARG A 69 4.77 -8.58 -8.38
CA ARG A 69 4.89 -7.27 -7.75
C ARG A 69 6.00 -7.27 -6.70
N PRO A 70 7.25 -6.90 -7.04
CA PRO A 70 8.32 -6.79 -6.04
C PRO A 70 8.09 -5.63 -5.08
N LEU A 71 7.43 -4.56 -5.54
CA LEU A 71 7.10 -3.40 -4.73
C LEU A 71 5.60 -3.35 -4.44
N LYS A 72 5.20 -3.82 -3.25
CA LYS A 72 3.78 -3.88 -2.86
C LYS A 72 3.09 -2.52 -2.76
N THR A 73 3.85 -1.44 -2.62
CA THR A 73 3.32 -0.07 -2.60
C THR A 73 3.24 0.61 -3.96
N ALA A 74 3.61 -0.07 -5.04
CA ALA A 74 3.34 0.44 -6.39
C ALA A 74 1.83 0.41 -6.67
N PRO A 75 1.28 1.39 -7.42
CA PRO A 75 -0.14 1.49 -7.76
C PRO A 75 -0.52 0.46 -8.84
N SER A 76 -0.33 -0.82 -8.55
CA SER A 76 -0.51 -1.95 -9.46
C SER A 76 -1.16 -3.15 -8.78
N LEU A 77 -1.89 -2.91 -7.69
CA LEU A 77 -2.69 -3.95 -7.06
C LEU A 77 -3.78 -4.41 -8.03
N ARG A 78 -3.93 -5.72 -8.18
CA ARG A 78 -4.93 -6.31 -9.08
C ARG A 78 -6.36 -6.05 -8.62
N HIS A 79 -7.30 -6.19 -9.53
CA HIS A 79 -8.75 -6.07 -9.33
C HIS A 79 -9.40 -7.47 -9.21
N GLY A 80 -10.73 -7.53 -9.07
CA GLY A 80 -11.51 -8.76 -9.16
C GLY A 80 -11.53 -9.61 -7.89
N TRP A 81 -11.19 -9.04 -6.73
CA TRP A 81 -11.17 -9.75 -5.45
C TRP A 81 -11.95 -9.00 -4.36
N ARG A 82 -12.47 -9.78 -3.42
CA ARG A 82 -13.08 -9.30 -2.20
C ARG A 82 -12.59 -10.16 -1.04
N LEU A 83 -12.03 -9.54 -0.02
CA LEU A 83 -11.57 -10.22 1.19
C LEU A 83 -12.52 -9.84 2.34
N GLU A 84 -13.19 -10.83 2.91
CA GLU A 84 -14.13 -10.66 4.01
C GLU A 84 -13.51 -11.18 5.30
N LEU A 85 -13.45 -10.33 6.32
CA LEU A 85 -12.78 -10.59 7.59
C LEU A 85 -13.76 -10.29 8.72
N GLU A 86 -13.68 -11.04 9.81
CA GLU A 86 -14.62 -10.92 10.93
C GLU A 86 -14.11 -9.97 12.02
N THR A 87 -12.78 -9.90 12.22
CA THR A 87 -12.17 -9.18 13.34
C THR A 87 -11.28 -8.01 12.90
N LEU A 88 -11.05 -7.09 13.84
CA LEU A 88 -10.09 -5.98 13.64
C LEU A 88 -8.64 -6.49 13.54
N GLU A 89 -8.33 -7.57 14.25
CA GLU A 89 -7.03 -8.23 14.21
C GLU A 89 -6.74 -8.79 12.82
N ASP A 90 -7.71 -9.50 12.23
CA ASP A 90 -7.61 -10.01 10.86
C ASP A 90 -7.44 -8.87 9.85
N LEU A 91 -8.20 -7.78 10.01
CA LEU A 91 -8.06 -6.59 9.16
C LEU A 91 -6.63 -6.02 9.23
N ARG A 92 -6.05 -5.93 10.44
CA ARG A 92 -4.68 -5.45 10.64
C ARG A 92 -3.68 -6.38 9.95
N HIS A 93 -3.82 -7.69 10.11
CA HIS A 93 -2.95 -8.68 9.46
C HIS A 93 -3.04 -8.60 7.94
N ALA A 94 -4.26 -8.57 7.39
CA ALA A 94 -4.48 -8.44 5.95
C ALA A 94 -3.83 -7.16 5.40
N LEU A 95 -4.00 -6.02 6.08
CA LEU A 95 -3.38 -4.76 5.66
C LEU A 95 -1.85 -4.80 5.73
N ASP A 96 -1.26 -5.50 6.70
CA ASP A 96 0.20 -5.69 6.76
C ASP A 96 0.69 -6.61 5.65
N TYR A 97 -0.05 -7.66 5.29
CA TYR A 97 0.27 -8.49 4.13
C TYR A 97 0.19 -7.73 2.80
N PHE A 98 -0.79 -6.83 2.65
CA PHE A 98 -0.90 -5.95 1.49
C PHE A 98 0.23 -4.91 1.45
N TYR A 99 0.54 -4.30 2.59
CA TYR A 99 1.49 -3.20 2.70
C TYR A 99 2.47 -3.40 3.87
N PRO A 100 3.45 -4.31 3.74
CA PRO A 100 4.34 -4.69 4.83
C PRO A 100 5.02 -3.50 5.49
N GLY A 101 4.82 -3.37 6.81
CA GLY A 101 5.42 -2.34 7.64
C GLY A 101 4.87 -0.92 7.43
N ARG A 102 3.90 -0.71 6.54
CA ARG A 102 3.37 0.65 6.28
C ARG A 102 2.49 1.16 7.41
N LEU A 103 1.73 0.30 8.06
CA LEU A 103 0.95 0.68 9.23
C LEU A 103 1.86 1.08 10.41
N ALA A 104 2.91 0.30 10.67
CA ALA A 104 3.91 0.63 11.69
C ALA A 104 4.64 1.95 11.39
N MET A 105 5.05 2.17 10.14
CA MET A 105 5.63 3.45 9.70
C MET A 105 4.66 4.62 9.91
N PHE A 106 3.38 4.45 9.58
CA PHE A 106 2.35 5.48 9.77
C PHE A 106 2.13 5.80 11.26
N ALA A 107 2.07 4.78 12.12
CA ALA A 107 1.96 4.97 13.57
C ALA A 107 3.19 5.69 14.15
N ALA A 108 4.40 5.33 13.71
CA ALA A 108 5.64 5.99 14.10
C ALA A 108 5.66 7.45 13.62
N TRP A 109 5.20 7.74 12.40
CA TRP A 109 5.07 9.09 11.88
C TRP A 109 4.06 9.92 12.67
N LYS A 110 2.87 9.39 12.95
CA LYS A 110 1.85 10.04 13.78
C LYS A 110 2.31 10.32 15.21
N SER A 111 3.17 9.46 15.75
CA SER A 111 3.73 9.62 17.10
C SER A 111 5.00 10.47 17.12
N HIS A 112 5.40 11.10 16.00
CA HIS A 112 6.66 11.84 15.85
C HIS A 112 7.93 11.05 16.19
N LYS A 113 7.87 9.71 16.07
CA LYS A 113 8.97 8.78 16.38
C LYS A 113 9.64 8.20 15.14
N LEU A 114 9.20 8.58 13.94
CA LEU A 114 9.76 8.07 12.69
C LEU A 114 11.22 8.51 12.54
N GLN A 115 12.13 7.54 12.62
CA GLN A 115 13.54 7.73 12.30
C GLN A 115 13.78 7.36 10.84
N THR A 116 14.38 8.25 10.07
CA THR A 116 14.77 7.98 8.69
C THR A 116 16.27 7.76 8.62
N THR A 117 16.68 6.72 7.91
CA THR A 117 18.11 6.51 7.62
C THR A 117 18.49 7.34 6.39
N PRO A 118 19.54 8.16 6.46
CA PRO A 118 20.08 8.84 5.28
C PRO A 118 20.39 7.86 4.16
N LEU A 119 20.12 8.27 2.91
CA LEU A 119 20.35 7.43 1.74
C LEU A 119 21.82 7.03 1.61
N ARG A 120 22.74 7.94 1.93
CA ARG A 120 24.19 7.70 1.90
C ARG A 120 24.59 6.53 2.81
N GLU A 121 24.12 6.55 4.05
CA GLU A 121 24.37 5.48 5.01
C GLU A 121 23.83 4.11 4.54
N THR A 122 22.69 4.11 3.84
CA THR A 122 22.14 2.87 3.24
C THR A 122 22.99 2.35 2.09
N LEU A 123 23.53 3.25 1.26
CA LEU A 123 24.37 2.91 0.12
C LEU A 123 25.76 2.44 0.55
N ASP A 124 26.32 3.03 1.61
CA ASP A 124 27.64 2.66 2.13
C ASP A 124 27.67 1.25 2.74
N ARG A 125 26.49 0.73 3.16
CA ARG A 125 26.32 -0.66 3.62
C ARG A 125 26.23 -1.68 2.47
N GLN A 126 26.04 -1.24 1.21
CA GLN A 126 25.94 -2.14 0.06
C GLN A 126 27.32 -2.67 -0.35
N SER A 127 27.46 -3.99 -0.40
CA SER A 127 28.70 -4.68 -0.78
C SER A 127 28.53 -5.48 -2.08
N GLY A 128 29.62 -6.10 -2.56
CA GLY A 128 29.61 -6.94 -3.76
C GLY A 128 29.16 -6.20 -5.01
N MET A 129 28.29 -6.83 -5.81
CA MET A 129 27.80 -6.30 -7.09
C MET A 129 27.00 -4.98 -6.92
N TYR A 130 26.48 -4.70 -5.72
CA TYR A 130 25.69 -3.50 -5.42
C TYR A 130 26.52 -2.31 -4.93
N ARG A 131 27.83 -2.46 -4.68
CA ARG A 131 28.74 -1.37 -4.26
C ARG A 131 28.78 -0.21 -5.25
N VAL A 132 28.46 -0.46 -6.53
CA VAL A 132 28.34 0.59 -7.56
C VAL A 132 27.27 1.63 -7.18
N ALA A 133 26.25 1.27 -6.40
CA ALA A 133 25.21 2.19 -5.95
C ALA A 133 25.75 3.29 -5.02
N ALA A 134 26.81 3.01 -4.24
CA ALA A 134 27.48 4.01 -3.39
C ALA A 134 28.22 5.10 -4.20
N LYS A 135 28.49 4.85 -5.48
CA LYS A 135 29.17 5.82 -6.37
C LYS A 135 28.22 6.85 -6.98
N ILE A 136 26.92 6.80 -6.69
CA ILE A 136 25.95 7.77 -7.22
C ILE A 136 26.17 9.12 -6.53
N SER A 137 26.44 10.16 -7.31
CA SER A 137 26.63 11.52 -6.78
C SER A 137 25.30 12.12 -6.29
N ASP A 138 25.35 13.07 -5.35
CA ASP A 138 24.14 13.74 -4.83
C ASP A 138 23.31 14.41 -5.94
N SER A 139 23.97 14.96 -6.96
CA SER A 139 23.33 15.53 -8.14
C SER A 139 22.60 14.49 -9.01
N GLN A 140 23.16 13.26 -9.13
CA GLN A 140 22.50 12.13 -9.80
C GLN A 140 21.35 11.55 -8.97
N MET A 141 21.46 11.57 -7.63
CA MET A 141 20.40 11.16 -6.71
C MET A 141 19.18 12.07 -6.84
N HIS A 142 19.37 13.39 -6.82
CA HIS A 142 18.29 14.36 -6.96
C HIS A 142 17.54 14.18 -8.30
N ARG A 143 18.28 14.02 -9.41
CA ARG A 143 17.70 13.81 -10.75
C ARG A 143 16.89 12.51 -10.87
N ARG A 144 17.34 11.42 -10.23
CA ARG A 144 16.63 10.12 -10.24
C ARG A 144 15.39 10.12 -9.33
N SER A 145 15.44 10.79 -8.18
CA SER A 145 14.28 10.99 -7.31
C SER A 145 13.19 11.83 -7.99
N TYR A 146 13.56 12.83 -8.78
CA TYR A 146 12.61 13.70 -9.49
C TYR A 146 11.89 12.99 -10.64
N ARG A 147 12.57 12.13 -11.41
CA ARG A 147 11.94 11.31 -12.46
C ARG A 147 10.88 10.34 -11.92
N ARG A 148 11.10 9.72 -10.75
CA ARG A 148 10.08 8.86 -10.11
C ARG A 148 8.91 9.64 -9.53
N ARG A 149 9.12 10.82 -8.93
CA ARG A 149 8.01 11.67 -8.45
C ARG A 149 7.07 12.08 -9.59
N ASN A 150 7.61 12.47 -10.75
CA ASN A 150 6.79 12.90 -11.89
C ASN A 150 6.04 11.75 -12.59
N LEU A 151 6.49 10.50 -12.48
CA LEU A 151 5.76 9.34 -13.00
C LEU A 151 4.58 8.98 -12.08
N ILE A 152 4.77 9.08 -10.76
CA ILE A 152 3.73 8.81 -9.75
C ILE A 152 2.66 9.93 -9.75
N LEU A 153 3.06 11.20 -9.89
CA LEU A 153 2.12 12.33 -9.95
C LEU A 153 1.30 12.40 -11.24
N ARG A 154 1.79 11.86 -12.37
CA ARG A 154 1.02 11.79 -13.62
C ARG A 154 -0.11 10.76 -13.60
N MET A 155 -0.06 9.75 -12.73
CA MET A 155 -1.09 8.71 -12.63
C MET A 155 -2.26 9.08 -11.70
N THR A 156 -2.24 10.26 -11.08
CA THR A 156 -3.27 10.75 -10.13
C THR A 156 -4.06 11.97 -10.64
N ARG A 157 -4.07 12.25 -11.95
CA ARG A 157 -4.96 13.26 -12.53
C ARG A 157 -6.11 12.60 -13.29
N PRO A 158 -7.36 12.71 -12.84
CA PRO A 158 -8.51 12.44 -13.68
C PRO A 158 -8.69 13.63 -14.65
N GLY A 159 -8.81 13.34 -15.94
CA GLY A 159 -9.29 14.28 -16.96
C GLY A 159 -8.25 15.20 -17.58
N VAL A 160 -7.67 14.77 -18.71
CA VAL A 160 -7.46 15.65 -19.87
C VAL A 160 -7.74 14.81 -21.13
N ILE A 161 -9.00 14.80 -21.55
CA ILE A 161 -9.34 14.59 -22.95
C ILE A 161 -8.92 15.88 -23.65
N GLY A 162 -7.93 15.78 -24.55
CA GLY A 162 -7.43 16.89 -25.33
C GLY A 162 -7.12 16.39 -26.74
N VAL A 163 -8.10 16.60 -27.62
CA VAL A 163 -8.09 16.29 -29.05
C VAL A 163 -6.84 16.87 -29.72
N ALA A 164 -6.06 16.01 -30.37
CA ALA A 164 -5.08 16.44 -31.37
C ALA A 164 -5.83 16.71 -32.68
N ARG A 165 -5.79 17.96 -33.14
CA ARG A 165 -5.83 18.29 -34.56
C ARG A 165 -4.38 18.50 -35.01
#